data_AF-A0A8J6SP12-F1
#
_entry.id   AF-A0A8J6SP12-F1
#
_cell.length_a   1.000
_cell.length_b   1.000
_cell.length_c   1.000
_cell.angle_alpha   90.00
_cell.angle_beta   90.00
_cell.angle_gamma   90.00
#
_symmetry.space_group_name_H-M   'P 1'
#
loop_
_entity.id
_entity.type
_entity.pdbx_description
1 polymer ?
#
loop_
_entity_poly.entity_id
_entity_poly.type
_entity_poly.pdbx_seq_one_letter_code
_entity_poly.pdbx_strand_id
1 'polypeptide(L)' 'MWLLTVTCSGDGWKRHGKEFLAIADKYQNTCISSKKMPDGKRFMEYHVEDVGDAEAFQDESLTLEGFSASFESL' A
#
# COMPACT_ATOMS: atom_id res chain seq x y z
N MET A 1 -8.70 -8.37 11.48
CA MET A 1 -8.03 -8.64 10.21
C MET A 1 -8.64 -7.75 9.15
N TRP A 2 -7.80 -6.99 8.46
CA TRP A 2 -8.18 -5.94 7.52
C TRP A 2 -7.43 -6.14 6.21
N LEU A 3 -8.09 -5.81 5.11
CA LEU A 3 -7.49 -5.78 3.78
C LEU A 3 -7.12 -4.35 3.45
N LEU A 4 -5.83 -4.03 3.40
CA LEU A 4 -5.34 -2.75 2.90
C LEU A 4 -5.02 -2.88 1.41
N THR A 5 -5.70 -2.08 0.59
CA THR A 5 -5.46 -1.96 -0.84
C THR A 5 -4.71 -0.67 -1.12
N VAL A 6 -3.53 -0.79 -1.71
CA VAL A 6 -2.70 0.34 -2.15
C VAL A 6 -2.57 0.31 -3.67
N THR A 7 -2.88 1.44 -4.31
CA THR A 7 -2.68 1.65 -5.73
C THR A 7 -1.69 2.78 -5.95
N CYS A 8 -0.81 2.66 -6.93
CA CYS A 8 0.06 3.77 -7.33
C CYS A 8 0.23 3.86 -8.84
N SER A 9 0.50 5.07 -9.32
CA SER A 9 0.92 5.28 -10.71
C SER A 9 2.32 4.73 -10.97
N GLY A 10 2.66 4.52 -12.24
CA GLY A 10 4.01 4.06 -12.62
C GLY A 10 5.10 5.06 -12.25
N ASP A 11 4.83 6.36 -12.37
CA ASP A 11 5.80 7.40 -12.00
C ASP A 11 5.87 7.60 -10.49
N GLY A 12 4.74 7.50 -9.78
CA GLY A 12 4.73 7.45 -8.31
C GLY A 12 5.60 6.30 -7.79
N TRP A 13 5.46 5.09 -8.35
CA TRP A 13 6.31 3.96 -7.99
C TRP A 13 7.80 4.20 -8.26
N LYS A 14 8.15 4.80 -9.40
CA LYS A 14 9.56 5.10 -9.71
C LYS A 14 10.18 6.08 -8.71
N ARG A 15 9.40 7.06 -8.24
CA ARG A 15 9.85 8.10 -7.31
C ARG A 15 9.89 7.59 -5.86
N HIS A 16 8.80 6.96 -5.41
CA HIS A 16 8.57 6.65 -4.00
C HIS A 16 8.52 5.15 -3.69
N GLY A 17 8.72 4.25 -4.66
CA GLY A 17 8.59 2.80 -4.42
C GLY A 17 9.50 2.26 -3.32
N LYS A 18 10.73 2.80 -3.19
CA LYS A 18 11.64 2.43 -2.09
C LYS A 18 11.13 2.92 -0.73
N GLU A 19 10.57 4.13 -0.70
CA GLU A 19 10.01 4.74 0.51
C GLU A 19 8.75 4.01 0.95
N PHE A 20 7.87 3.67 0.00
CA PHE A 20 6.71 2.83 0.24
C PHE A 20 7.07 1.46 0.82
N LEU A 21 8.07 0.79 0.26
CA LEU A 21 8.52 -0.50 0.80
C LEU A 21 9.06 -0.37 2.22
N ALA A 22 9.69 0.75 2.57
CA ALA A 22 10.14 1.01 3.94
C ALA A 22 8.96 1.30 4.88
N ILE A 23 7.89 1.95 4.41
CA ILE A 23 6.64 2.12 5.16
C ILE A 23 6.01 0.75 5.41
N ALA A 24 5.89 -0.08 4.38
CA ALA A 24 5.31 -1.42 4.49
C ALA A 24 6.06 -2.32 5.49
N ASP A 25 7.38 -2.20 5.60
CA ASP A 25 8.21 -2.98 6.52
C ASP A 25 8.01 -2.60 8.00
N LYS A 26 7.43 -1.42 8.29
CA LYS A 26 7.16 -0.97 9.68
C LYS A 26 6.04 -1.75 10.37
N TYR A 27 5.09 -2.28 9.59
CA TYR A 27 3.87 -2.85 10.12
C TYR A 27 3.89 -4.37 10.04
N GLN A 28 3.22 -5.02 10.99
CA GLN A 28 3.02 -6.47 10.94
C GLN A 28 1.93 -6.79 9.91
N ASN A 29 2.32 -6.85 8.64
CA ASN A 29 1.42 -7.15 7.52
C ASN A 29 1.93 -8.32 6.68
N THR A 30 1.07 -8.83 5.80
CA THR A 30 1.44 -9.79 4.77
C THR A 30 0.98 -9.28 3.41
N CYS A 31 1.91 -9.11 2.47
CA CYS A 31 1.57 -8.80 1.09
C CYS A 31 0.90 -10.02 0.44
N ILE A 32 -0.37 -9.89 0.09
CA ILE A 32 -1.17 -10.97 -0.52
C ILE A 32 -1.09 -10.90 -2.04
N SER A 33 -0.96 -9.69 -2.58
CA SER A 33 -0.99 -9.46 -4.03
C SER A 33 -0.17 -8.24 -4.37
N SER A 34 0.57 -8.31 -5.48
CA SER A 34 1.26 -7.16 -6.07
C SER A 34 1.26 -7.34 -7.58
N LYS A 35 0.47 -6.50 -8.27
CA LYS A 35 0.24 -6.60 -9.71
C LYS A 35 0.60 -5.29 -10.38
N LYS A 36 1.47 -5.35 -11.38
CA LYS A 36 1.74 -4.24 -12.29
C LYS A 36 0.82 -4.36 -13.51
N MET A 37 0.05 -3.31 -13.78
CA MET A 37 -0.87 -3.23 -14.90
C MET A 37 -0.17 -2.74 -16.19
N PRO A 38 -0.75 -3.00 -17.38
CA PRO A 38 -0.19 -2.55 -18.65
C PRO A 38 -0.06 -1.04 -18.78
N ASP A 39 -0.94 -0.28 -18.13
CA ASP A 39 -0.91 1.19 -18.07
C ASP A 39 0.15 1.73 -17.08
N GLY A 40 0.94 0.86 -16.47
CA GLY A 40 2.01 1.19 -15.54
C GLY A 40 1.57 1.38 -14.10
N LYS A 41 0.26 1.35 -13.80
CA LYS A 41 -0.22 1.36 -12.42
C LYS A 41 0.17 0.08 -11.69
N ARG A 42 0.23 0.14 -10.37
CA ARG A 42 0.41 -1.03 -9.51
C ARG A 42 -0.72 -1.11 -8.51
N PHE A 43 -1.20 -2.32 -8.28
CA PHE A 43 -2.19 -2.66 -7.28
C PHE A 43 -1.55 -3.63 -6.31
N MET A 44 -1.60 -3.31 -5.03
CA MET A 44 -0.99 -4.09 -3.95
C MET A 44 -2.01 -4.28 -2.85
N GLU A 45 -2.07 -5.49 -2.31
CA GLU A 45 -3.04 -5.86 -1.28
C GLU A 45 -2.28 -6.47 -0.11
N TYR A 46 -2.58 -6.00 1.10
CA TYR A 46 -1.92 -6.40 2.33
C TYR A 46 -2.96 -6.85 3.35
N HIS A 47 -2.71 -7.98 4.00
CA HIS A 47 -3.40 -8.33 5.24
C HIS A 47 -2.72 -7.64 6.40
N VAL A 48 -3.52 -6.93 7.19
CA VAL A 48 -3.09 -6.24 8.41
C VAL A 48 -3.96 -6.73 9.57
N GLU A 49 -3.35 -7.13 10.67
CA GLU A 49 -4.09 -7.72 11.80
C GLU A 49 -4.88 -6.67 12.59
N ASP A 50 -4.20 -5.57 12.92
CA ASP A 50 -4.72 -4.47 13.73
C ASP A 50 -5.31 -3.33 12.86
N VAL A 51 -6.39 -2.71 13.34
CA VAL A 51 -7.05 -1.59 12.63
C VAL A 51 -6.22 -0.32 12.67
N GLY A 52 -5.54 -0.04 13.78
CA GLY A 52 -4.69 1.13 13.93
C GLY A 52 -3.45 1.05 13.03
N ASP A 53 -2.87 -0.15 12.90
CA ASP A 53 -1.80 -0.38 11.91
C ASP A 53 -2.30 -0.19 10.47
N ALA A 54 -3.52 -0.65 10.15
CA ALA A 54 -4.11 -0.47 8.82
C ALA A 54 -4.37 1.01 8.49
N GLU A 55 -4.88 1.77 9.45
CA GLU A 55 -5.12 3.22 9.34
C GLU A 55 -3.79 3.98 9.20
N ALA A 56 -2.80 3.71 10.07
CA ALA A 56 -1.50 4.34 9.99
C ALA A 56 -0.78 4.03 8.67
N PHE A 57 -0.83 2.77 8.21
CA PHE A 57 -0.24 2.39 6.93
C PHE A 57 -0.96 3.05 5.75
N GLN A 58 -2.28 3.19 5.81
CA GLN A 58 -3.03 3.97 4.83
C GLN A 58 -2.54 5.43 4.80
N ASP A 59 -2.51 6.09 5.94
CA ASP A 59 -2.13 7.50 6.05
C ASP A 59 -0.71 7.76 5.56
N GLU A 60 0.25 6.94 5.98
CA GLU A 60 1.64 7.05 5.50
C GLU A 60 1.73 6.82 3.99
N SER A 61 0.97 5.86 3.44
CA SER A 61 0.93 5.62 1.99
C SER A 61 0.36 6.80 1.22
N LEU A 62 -0.61 7.53 1.78
CA LEU A 62 -1.21 8.72 1.16
C LEU A 62 -0.28 9.94 1.15
N THR A 63 0.80 9.93 1.95
CA THR A 63 1.83 10.99 1.87
C THR A 63 2.70 10.92 0.62
N LEU A 64 2.71 9.77 -0.06
CA LEU A 64 3.50 9.54 -1.27
C LEU A 64 2.75 10.02 -2.52
N GLU A 65 3.35 10.93 -3.28
CA GLU A 65 2.71 11.45 -4.49
C GLU A 65 2.43 10.33 -5.50
N GLY A 66 1.18 10.26 -5.96
CA GLY A 66 0.73 9.27 -6.93
C GLY A 66 0.41 7.90 -6.32
N PHE A 67 0.30 7.80 -5.00
CA PHE A 67 -0.27 6.68 -4.27
C PHE A 67 -1.69 6.99 -3.79
N SER A 68 -2.48 5.95 -3.63
CA SER A 68 -3.81 5.96 -3.02
C SER A 68 -3.97 4.69 -2.21
N ALA A 69 -4.56 4.77 -1.02
CA ALA A 69 -4.76 3.62 -0.15
C ALA A 69 -6.16 3.64 0.49
N SER A 70 -6.73 2.46 0.69
CA SER A 70 -7.99 2.24 1.39
C SER A 70 -7.96 0.88 2.06
N PHE A 71 -8.59 0.75 3.24
CA PHE A 71 -8.74 -0.54 3.89
C PHE A 71 -10.20 -0.88 4.17
N GLU A 72 -10.49 -2.18 4.22
CA GLU A 72 -11.80 -2.73 4.53
C GLU A 72 -11.69 -3.94 5.47
N SER A 73 -12.76 -4.19 6.24
CA SER A 73 -12.83 -5.37 7.12
C SER A 73 -12.99 -6.63 6.28
N LEU A 74 -12.20 -7.67 6.60
CA LEU A 74 -12.29 -8.99 5.97
C LEU A 74 -13.35 -9.89 6.61
#